data_AF-A0A6A4DP29-F1
#
_entry.id   AF-A0A6A4DP29-F1
#
_cell.length_a   1.000
_cell.length_b   1.000
_cell.length_c   1.000
_cell.angle_alpha   90.00
_cell.angle_beta   90.00
_cell.angle_gamma   90.00
#
_symmetry.space_group_name_H-M   'P 1'
#
loop_
_entity.id
_entity.type
_entity.pdbx_description
1 polymer ?
#
loop_
_entity_poly.entity_id
_entity_poly.type
_entity_poly.pdbx_seq_one_letter_code
_entity_poly.pdbx_strand_id
1 'polypeptide(L)' 'MEVPEVYIDPPADDVATYPDAKFAAIALVGFANVELEADASTTVSIGIREKYLSFYNVSTTTW' A
#
# COMPACT_ATOMS: atom_id res chain seq x y z
N MET A 1 -1.88 -11.77 -19.42
CA MET A 1 -1.10 -10.99 -18.45
C MET A 1 -2.05 -10.57 -17.35
N GLU A 2 -1.68 -10.85 -16.11
CA GLU A 2 -2.43 -10.46 -14.90
C GLU A 2 -1.56 -9.53 -14.05
N VAL A 3 -2.19 -8.62 -13.31
CA VAL A 3 -1.50 -7.68 -12.43
C VAL A 3 -2.10 -7.74 -11.03
N PRO A 4 -1.59 -8.62 -10.15
CA PRO A 4 -1.96 -8.61 -8.75
C PRO A 4 -1.49 -7.33 -8.07
N GLU A 5 -2.40 -6.68 -7.35
CA GLU A 5 -2.18 -5.41 -6.66
C GLU A 5 -2.42 -5.56 -5.17
N VAL A 6 -1.63 -4.85 -4.36
CA VAL A 6 -1.80 -4.79 -2.91
C VAL A 6 -2.15 -3.37 -2.50
N TYR A 7 -3.26 -3.27 -1.80
CA TYR A 7 -3.78 -2.02 -1.26
C TYR A 7 -3.80 -2.06 0.26
N ILE A 8 -3.58 -0.91 0.89
CA ILE A 8 -3.62 -0.74 2.34
C ILE A 8 -4.51 0.44 2.71
N ASP A 9 -5.36 0.19 3.70
CA ASP A 9 -6.23 1.19 4.32
C ASP A 9 -5.44 2.05 5.31
N PRO A 10 -5.89 3.29 5.58
CA PRO A 10 -5.30 4.09 6.65
C PRO A 10 -5.42 3.39 8.01
N PRO A 11 -4.60 3.80 8.99
CA PRO A 11 -4.75 3.36 10.37
C PRO A 11 -6.17 3.63 10.89
N ALA A 12 -6.76 2.70 11.66
CA ALA A 12 -8.14 2.81 12.12
C ALA A 12 -8.40 4.07 13.00
N ASP A 13 -7.39 4.53 13.72
CA ASP A 13 -7.45 5.70 14.61
C ASP A 13 -6.70 6.91 14.02
N ASP A 14 -6.65 7.04 12.69
CA ASP A 14 -5.87 8.07 11.98
C ASP A 14 -6.29 9.49 12.34
N VAL A 15 -7.59 9.79 12.40
CA VAL A 15 -8.11 11.15 12.72
C VAL A 15 -7.76 11.55 14.15
N ALA A 16 -7.81 10.61 15.10
CA ALA A 16 -7.52 10.87 16.50
C ALA A 16 -6.01 11.00 16.75
N THR A 17 -5.21 10.18 16.07
CA THR A 17 -3.76 10.08 16.28
C THR A 17 -2.98 11.12 15.46
N TYR A 18 -3.46 11.42 14.25
CA TYR A 18 -2.80 12.29 13.27
C TYR A 18 -3.80 13.32 12.70
N PRO A 19 -4.29 14.27 13.51
CA PRO A 19 -5.36 15.19 13.12
C PRO A 19 -5.01 16.09 11.91
N ASP A 20 -3.72 16.35 11.72
CA ASP A 20 -3.20 17.17 10.63
C ASP A 20 -2.83 16.37 9.38
N ALA A 21 -2.86 15.03 9.44
CA ALA A 21 -2.58 14.18 8.30
C ALA A 21 -3.83 13.99 7.43
N LYS A 22 -3.63 13.84 6.12
CA LYS A 22 -4.66 13.48 5.16
C LYS A 22 -4.27 12.18 4.48
N PHE A 23 -4.92 11.10 4.87
CA PHE A 23 -4.74 9.80 4.24
C PHE A 23 -5.67 9.64 3.04
N ALA A 24 -5.23 8.86 2.05
CA ALA A 24 -6.14 8.33 1.05
C ALA A 24 -7.07 7.31 1.70
N ALA A 25 -8.28 7.15 1.16
CA ALA A 25 -9.21 6.13 1.64
C ALA A 25 -8.62 4.70 1.52
N ILE A 26 -7.78 4.50 0.50
CA ILE A 26 -7.01 3.28 0.27
C ILE A 26 -5.79 3.63 -0.58
N ALA A 27 -4.63 3.03 -0.32
CA ALA A 27 -3.38 3.30 -1.03
C ALA A 27 -2.82 2.04 -1.71
N LEU A 28 -2.45 2.15 -3.00
CA LEU A 28 -1.70 1.10 -3.71
C LEU A 28 -0.25 1.09 -3.20
N VAL A 29 0.20 -0.02 -2.62
CA VAL A 29 1.53 -0.15 -2.00
C VAL A 29 2.48 -1.10 -2.74
N GLY A 30 1.96 -1.86 -3.69
CA GLY A 30 2.76 -2.75 -4.53
C GLY A 30 1.93 -3.47 -5.58
N PHE A 31 2.60 -3.91 -6.64
CA PHE A 31 2.01 -4.72 -7.70
C PHE A 31 3.08 -5.63 -8.31
N ALA A 32 2.65 -6.68 -9.00
CA ALA A 32 3.51 -7.55 -9.78
C ALA A 32 2.88 -7.79 -11.16
N ASN A 33 3.69 -7.98 -12.18
CA ASN A 33 3.21 -8.45 -13.48
C ASN A 33 3.43 -9.96 -13.56
N VAL A 34 2.38 -10.70 -13.91
CA VAL A 34 2.42 -12.16 -13.99
C VAL A 34 1.94 -12.62 -15.35
N GLU A 35 2.76 -13.46 -15.98
CA GLU A 35 2.38 -14.21 -17.17
C GLU A 35 1.97 -15.62 -16.73
N LEU A 36 0.79 -16.04 -17.18
CA LEU A 36 0.21 -17.36 -16.89
C LEU A 36 -0.23 -17.98 -18.21
N GLU A 37 0.13 -19.25 -18.38
CA GLU A 37 -0.46 -20.11 -19.41
C GLU A 37 -1.91 -20.47 -19.04
N ALA A 38 -2.67 -20.98 -20.01
CA ALA A 38 -4.03 -21.45 -19.76
C ALA A 38 -4.06 -22.48 -18.62
N ASP A 39 -4.96 -22.29 -17.66
CA ASP A 39 -5.16 -23.13 -16.46
C ASP A 39 -3.97 -23.26 -15.50
N ALA A 40 -2.89 -22.49 -15.71
CA ALA A 40 -1.76 -22.46 -14.78
C ALA A 40 -2.07 -21.62 -13.53
N SER A 41 -1.44 -21.99 -12.41
CA SER A 41 -1.46 -21.21 -11.17
C SER A 41 -0.04 -20.92 -10.70
N THR A 42 0.12 -19.82 -9.97
CA THR A 42 1.40 -19.41 -9.40
C THR A 42 1.22 -18.75 -8.05
N THR A 43 2.30 -18.63 -7.30
CA THR A 43 2.36 -17.84 -6.06
C THR A 43 3.11 -16.55 -6.34
N VAL A 44 2.55 -15.42 -5.89
CA VAL A 44 3.11 -14.09 -6.09
C VAL A 44 3.52 -13.50 -4.75
N SER A 45 4.77 -13.04 -4.67
CA SER A 45 5.30 -12.36 -3.48
C SER A 45 5.54 -10.90 -3.81
N ILE A 46 4.79 -10.00 -3.17
CA ILE A 46 4.91 -8.54 -3.34
C ILE A 46 5.52 -7.97 -2.07
N GLY A 47 6.77 -7.48 -2.17
CA GLY A 47 7.45 -6.83 -1.06
C GLY A 47 7.01 -5.37 -0.91
N ILE A 48 6.52 -5.00 0.27
CA ILE A 48 6.14 -3.62 0.58
C ILE A 48 7.30 -2.95 1.32
N ARG A 49 7.73 -1.78 0.83
CA ARG A 49 8.77 -0.99 1.49
C ARG A 49 8.15 -0.16 2.61
N GLU A 50 8.91 0.04 3.68
CA GLU A 50 8.49 0.85 4.84
C GLU A 50 7.94 2.22 4.44
N LYS A 51 8.56 2.90 3.47
CA LYS A 51 8.07 4.20 2.96
C LYS A 51 6.61 4.17 2.48
N TYR A 52 6.12 3.05 1.95
CA TYR A 52 4.72 2.91 1.52
C TYR A 52 3.76 2.63 2.69
N LEU A 53 4.30 2.35 3.87
CA LEU A 53 3.58 2.22 5.15
C LEU A 53 3.73 3.49 6.02
N SER A 54 4.52 4.46 5.56
CA SER A 54 4.74 5.75 6.21
C SER A 54 3.89 6.84 5.56
N PHE A 55 3.71 7.95 6.26
CA PHE A 55 3.08 9.16 5.73
C PHE A 55 3.88 10.38 6.15
N TYR A 56 3.81 11.45 5.36
CA TYR A 56 4.49 12.69 5.71
C TYR A 56 3.75 13.40 6.85
N ASN A 57 4.39 13.46 8.02
CA ASN A 57 3.90 14.20 9.16
C ASN A 57 4.31 15.68 9.03
N VAL A 58 3.34 16.52 8.69
CA VAL A 58 3.54 17.97 8.52
C VAL A 58 3.92 18.68 9.82
N SER A 59 3.54 18.15 10.99
CA SER A 59 3.84 18.75 12.28
C SER A 59 5.32 18.60 12.67
N THR A 60 5.94 17.48 12.30
CA THR A 60 7.35 17.18 12.56
C THR A 60 8.23 17.38 11.34
N THR A 61 7.65 17.65 10.16
CA THR A 61 8.34 17.76 8.87
C THR A 61 9.12 16.51 8.45
N THR A 62 8.66 15.33 8.88
CA THR A 62 9.31 14.03 8.63
C THR A 62 8.37 13.05 7.93
N TRP A 63 8.94 12.06 7.24
CA TRP A 63 8.24 10.83 6.86
C TRP A 63 8.14 9.88 8.05
#